data_AF-A0A2N0ZGF1-F1
#
_entry.id   AF-A0A2N0ZGF1-F1
#
_cell.length_a   1.000
_cell.length_b   1.000
_cell.length_c   1.000
_cell.angle_alpha   90.00
_cell.angle_beta   90.00
_cell.angle_gamma   90.00
#
_symmetry.space_group_name_H-M   'P 1'
#
loop_
_entity.id
_entity.type
_entity.pdbx_description
1 polymer ?
#
loop_
_entity_poly.entity_id
_entity_poly.type
_entity_poly.pdbx_seq_one_letter_code
_entity_poly.pdbx_strand_id
1 'polypeptide(L)'
;MKKKLTLGSLAMLLIAVAIFGTVAYFSKSFTSTGNTAQAAKFNVNTVNAQGETIGDGQFALGEKLLPGMEPIKVYEFQIQKNDTKIPVEYKVDLIPSGDLFPANGSSPIELNLQRKVDGKWEAINHESTFRPASDNEDFRIFASWPHGSNDIEFQGKTGNIKLEVVATQVDEEEEGPPYFTGEVVFKATPNGSTRTTNNKEVNFYTNSNGNKVIEVSMGDGSGDFENKVGNFTITESISGGETWYRVVTAKEYYANDKQVWRLTEDRVDTSQQGVIHFNKGNNTYLKIESSALYNWFVNN
;
A
#
# COMPACT_ATOMS: atom_id res chain seq x y z
N MET A 1 63.32 -3.64 55.64
CA MET A 1 62.32 -2.65 55.16
C MET A 1 62.30 -2.63 53.64
N LYS A 2 61.08 -2.61 53.06
CA LYS A 2 60.68 -2.15 51.72
C LYS A 2 61.40 -2.70 50.47
N LYS A 3 60.75 -3.65 49.78
CA LYS A 3 60.72 -3.83 48.31
C LYS A 3 59.72 -4.96 47.96
N LYS A 4 58.43 -4.72 48.21
CA LYS A 4 57.32 -5.64 47.86
C LYS A 4 56.18 -4.90 47.13
N LEU A 5 56.49 -3.99 46.20
CA LEU A 5 55.45 -3.19 45.55
C LEU A 5 55.68 -2.88 44.06
N THR A 6 56.42 -3.71 43.32
CA THR A 6 56.74 -3.40 41.91
C THR A 6 56.64 -4.59 40.94
N LEU A 7 55.99 -5.71 41.33
CA LEU A 7 55.72 -6.82 40.40
C LEU A 7 54.22 -7.09 40.14
N GLY A 8 53.31 -6.56 40.97
CA GLY A 8 51.86 -6.75 40.79
C GLY A 8 51.24 -5.89 39.68
N SER A 9 51.88 -4.78 39.32
CA SER A 9 51.37 -3.81 38.34
C SER A 9 51.76 -4.13 36.89
N LEU A 10 52.74 -5.01 36.64
CA LEU A 10 53.14 -5.39 35.29
C LEU A 10 52.36 -6.61 34.75
N ALA A 11 51.90 -7.50 35.64
CA ALA A 11 51.10 -8.67 35.27
C ALA A 11 49.65 -8.30 34.87
N MET A 12 49.11 -7.20 35.41
CA MET A 12 47.77 -6.72 35.07
C MET A 12 47.74 -5.93 33.74
N LEU A 13 48.91 -5.50 33.24
CA LEU A 13 49.02 -4.83 31.93
C LEU A 13 49.12 -5.84 30.76
N LEU A 14 49.61 -7.07 31.01
CA LEU A 14 49.71 -8.12 29.99
C LEU A 14 48.39 -8.86 29.72
N ILE A 15 47.44 -8.84 30.66
CA ILE A 15 46.10 -9.42 30.46
C ILE A 15 45.17 -8.47 29.68
N ALA A 16 45.49 -7.16 29.63
CA ALA A 16 44.71 -6.17 28.89
C ALA A 16 44.95 -6.18 27.36
N VAL A 17 45.99 -6.87 26.88
CA VAL A 17 46.32 -6.94 25.43
C VAL A 17 45.78 -8.22 24.76
N ALA A 18 45.24 -9.18 25.53
CA ALA A 18 44.65 -10.41 25.00
C ALA A 18 43.17 -10.28 24.59
N ILE A 19 42.56 -9.08 24.68
CA ILE A 19 41.19 -8.79 24.21
C ILE A 19 41.19 -8.03 22.87
N PHE A 20 42.25 -8.20 22.07
CA PHE A 20 42.14 -8.01 20.63
C PHE A 20 42.13 -9.39 19.98
N GLY A 21 41.03 -10.11 20.21
CA GLY A 21 40.65 -11.17 19.29
C GLY A 21 40.65 -10.56 17.90
N THR A 22 41.50 -11.07 17.02
CA THR A 22 41.44 -10.79 15.60
C THR A 22 40.06 -11.23 15.12
N VAL A 23 39.09 -10.32 15.14
CA VAL A 23 37.88 -10.47 14.35
C VAL A 23 38.36 -10.42 12.92
N ALA A 24 38.52 -11.59 12.29
CA ALA A 24 38.66 -11.65 10.86
C ALA A 24 37.35 -11.12 10.28
N TYR A 25 37.36 -9.82 9.95
CA TYR A 25 36.28 -9.16 9.26
C TYR A 25 36.29 -9.69 7.82
N PHE A 26 35.68 -10.85 7.62
CA PHE A 26 35.37 -11.35 6.28
C PHE A 26 34.26 -10.48 5.70
N SER A 27 34.63 -9.32 5.17
CA SER A 27 33.79 -8.59 4.23
C SER A 27 33.95 -9.27 2.87
N LYS A 28 33.01 -10.17 2.54
CA LYS A 28 32.89 -10.68 1.18
C LYS A 28 32.06 -9.68 0.40
N SER A 29 32.73 -8.74 -0.27
CA SER A 29 32.09 -7.86 -1.24
C SER A 29 31.77 -8.67 -2.50
N PHE A 30 30.48 -8.81 -2.79
CA PHE A 30 30.02 -9.28 -4.10
C PHE A 30 29.83 -8.05 -4.97
N THR A 31 30.73 -7.84 -5.93
CA THR A 31 30.48 -6.92 -7.04
C THR A 31 29.82 -7.76 -8.14
N SER A 32 28.49 -7.78 -8.17
CA SER A 32 27.78 -8.24 -9.37
C SER A 32 27.98 -7.17 -10.44
N THR A 33 28.90 -7.42 -11.37
CA THR A 33 28.91 -6.75 -12.67
C THR A 33 27.63 -7.14 -13.40
N GLY A 34 26.62 -6.28 -13.33
CA GLY A 34 25.28 -6.51 -13.90
C GLY A 34 24.13 -6.05 -13.01
N ASN A 35 24.37 -5.73 -11.74
CA ASN A 35 23.34 -5.16 -10.86
C ASN A 35 23.23 -3.65 -11.07
N THR A 36 22.71 -3.23 -12.23
CA THR A 36 22.13 -1.90 -12.33
C THR A 36 20.78 -1.94 -11.63
N ALA A 37 20.69 -1.38 -10.42
CA ALA A 37 19.41 -1.11 -9.80
C ALA A 37 18.67 -0.10 -10.70
N GLN A 38 17.72 -0.59 -11.48
CA GLN A 38 16.86 0.26 -12.28
C GLN A 38 15.77 0.79 -11.34
N ALA A 39 15.74 2.11 -11.14
CA ALA A 39 14.59 2.75 -10.50
C ALA A 39 13.31 2.32 -11.23
N ALA A 40 12.24 2.09 -10.49
CA ALA A 40 10.95 1.73 -11.08
C ALA A 40 10.61 2.68 -12.23
N LYS A 41 10.20 2.12 -13.38
CA LYS A 41 9.81 2.93 -14.54
C LYS A 41 8.48 3.62 -14.19
N PHE A 42 8.58 4.89 -13.82
CA PHE A 42 7.47 5.79 -13.59
C PHE A 42 7.20 6.57 -14.88
N ASN A 43 5.98 6.45 -15.40
CA ASN A 43 5.56 7.03 -16.68
C ASN A 43 4.11 7.49 -16.56
N VAL A 44 3.94 8.74 -16.15
CA VAL A 44 2.65 9.41 -16.05
C VAL A 44 2.60 10.49 -17.12
N ASN A 45 1.57 10.46 -17.96
CA ASN A 45 1.36 11.46 -19.01
C ASN A 45 0.05 12.21 -18.76
N THR A 46 0.04 13.50 -19.06
CA THR A 46 -1.17 14.31 -19.05
C THR A 46 -1.56 14.62 -20.50
N VAL A 47 -2.81 14.34 -20.89
CA VAL A 47 -3.31 14.56 -22.25
C VAL A 47 -4.57 15.42 -22.27
N ASN A 48 -4.78 16.18 -23.34
CA ASN A 48 -6.01 16.98 -23.51
C ASN A 48 -7.20 16.09 -23.90
N ALA A 49 -8.38 16.69 -24.05
CA ALA A 49 -9.59 15.97 -24.49
C ALA A 49 -9.46 15.27 -25.86
N GLN A 50 -8.43 15.61 -26.65
CA GLN A 50 -8.11 15.02 -27.95
C GLN A 50 -7.03 13.92 -27.85
N GLY A 51 -6.50 13.65 -26.66
CA GLY A 51 -5.46 12.66 -26.41
C GLY A 51 -4.04 13.12 -26.73
N GLU A 52 -3.82 14.42 -26.95
CA GLU A 52 -2.50 14.98 -27.23
C GLU A 52 -1.78 15.30 -25.91
N THR A 53 -0.49 14.95 -25.81
CA THR A 53 0.33 15.24 -24.63
C THR A 53 0.38 16.73 -24.35
N ILE A 54 0.02 17.10 -23.13
CA ILE A 54 0.07 18.48 -22.65
C ILE A 54 1.46 18.68 -22.02
N GLY A 55 2.25 19.59 -22.55
CA GLY A 55 3.50 20.03 -21.92
C GLY A 55 3.27 21.10 -20.84
N ASP A 56 4.34 21.63 -20.26
CA ASP A 56 4.28 22.79 -19.37
C ASP A 56 3.63 23.97 -20.11
N GLY A 57 2.43 24.36 -19.70
CA GLY A 57 1.62 25.33 -20.43
C GLY A 57 0.73 26.17 -19.53
N GLN A 58 0.57 27.43 -19.91
CA GLN A 58 -0.49 28.31 -19.39
C GLN A 58 -1.70 28.15 -20.30
N PHE A 59 -2.87 27.86 -19.74
CA PHE A 59 -4.11 27.86 -20.51
C PHE A 59 -4.88 29.16 -20.25
N ALA A 60 -5.49 29.69 -21.31
CA ALA A 60 -6.34 30.87 -21.22
C ALA A 60 -7.76 30.46 -20.81
N LEU A 61 -8.39 31.25 -19.94
CA LEU A 61 -9.76 31.02 -19.48
C LEU A 61 -10.84 31.20 -20.56
N GLY A 62 -10.45 31.57 -21.78
CA GLY A 62 -11.37 31.81 -22.89
C GLY A 62 -12.03 33.19 -22.85
N GLU A 63 -13.28 33.27 -23.31
CA GLU A 63 -14.04 34.53 -23.43
C GLU A 63 -14.38 35.18 -22.08
N LYS A 64 -14.96 36.39 -22.17
CA LYS A 64 -15.31 37.29 -21.06
C LYS A 64 -16.03 36.57 -19.93
N LEU A 65 -15.33 36.39 -18.82
CA LEU A 65 -15.96 36.10 -17.53
C LEU A 65 -16.76 37.33 -17.09
N LEU A 66 -17.97 37.12 -16.60
CA LEU A 66 -18.90 38.17 -16.18
C LEU A 66 -19.36 37.90 -14.75
N PRO A 67 -19.48 38.94 -13.91
CA PRO A 67 -20.05 38.77 -12.58
C PRO A 67 -21.43 38.13 -12.61
N GLY A 68 -21.65 37.16 -11.72
CA GLY A 68 -22.90 36.40 -11.60
C GLY A 68 -23.10 35.32 -12.64
N MET A 69 -22.09 34.98 -13.44
CA MET A 69 -22.21 33.91 -14.44
C MET A 69 -22.28 32.51 -13.80
N GLU A 70 -23.01 31.62 -14.44
CA GLU A 70 -22.94 30.19 -14.13
C GLU A 70 -21.53 29.63 -14.37
N PRO A 71 -21.06 28.66 -13.57
CA PRO A 71 -19.74 28.06 -13.77
C PRO A 71 -19.58 27.48 -15.18
N ILE A 72 -18.52 27.90 -15.88
CA ILE A 72 -18.20 27.38 -17.21
C ILE A 72 -17.03 26.39 -17.13
N LYS A 73 -17.10 25.32 -17.90
CA LYS A 73 -15.97 24.40 -18.06
C LYS A 73 -14.92 25.07 -18.94
N VAL A 74 -13.76 25.37 -18.37
CA VAL A 74 -12.67 26.07 -19.07
C VAL A 74 -11.60 25.14 -19.59
N TYR A 75 -11.47 23.94 -19.01
CA TYR A 75 -10.49 22.95 -19.44
C TYR A 75 -10.88 21.52 -19.07
N GLU A 76 -10.44 20.55 -19.85
CA GLU A 76 -10.62 19.11 -19.63
C GLU A 76 -9.37 18.37 -20.07
N PHE A 77 -8.89 17.45 -19.22
CA PHE A 77 -7.66 16.71 -19.42
C PHE A 77 -7.75 15.33 -18.75
N GLN A 78 -6.81 14.46 -19.09
CA GLN A 78 -6.69 13.13 -18.51
C GLN A 78 -5.27 12.92 -17.99
N ILE A 79 -5.15 12.29 -16.82
CA ILE A 79 -3.87 11.77 -16.31
C ILE A 79 -3.84 10.26 -16.60
N GLN A 80 -2.78 9.81 -17.25
CA GLN A 80 -2.57 8.43 -17.69
C GLN A 80 -1.37 7.82 -17.00
N LYS A 81 -1.61 6.77 -16.21
CA LYS A 81 -0.61 5.93 -15.55
C LYS A 81 -0.12 4.85 -16.53
N ASN A 82 0.74 5.24 -17.46
CA ASN A 82 1.22 4.36 -18.52
C ASN A 82 2.25 3.35 -17.98
N ASP A 83 1.94 2.06 -18.01
CA ASP A 83 2.84 0.97 -17.60
C ASP A 83 3.44 1.09 -16.18
N THR A 84 2.91 2.00 -15.33
CA THR A 84 3.45 2.27 -13.99
C THR A 84 2.78 1.34 -12.99
N LYS A 85 3.51 0.32 -12.53
CA LYS A 85 3.01 -0.68 -11.57
C LYS A 85 3.16 -0.30 -10.10
N ILE A 86 4.02 0.68 -9.82
CA ILE A 86 4.25 1.18 -8.46
C ILE A 86 3.12 2.13 -8.02
N PRO A 87 2.82 2.25 -6.71
CA PRO A 87 1.88 3.23 -6.20
C PRO A 87 2.39 4.65 -6.36
N VAL A 88 1.45 5.55 -6.63
CA VAL A 88 1.74 6.96 -6.90
C VAL A 88 0.65 7.81 -6.26
N GLU A 89 0.98 9.03 -5.90
CA GLU A 89 0.03 10.08 -5.57
C GLU A 89 0.13 11.22 -6.58
N TYR A 90 -1.00 11.82 -6.90
CA TYR A 90 -1.08 12.99 -7.77
C TYR A 90 -1.41 14.21 -6.94
N LYS A 91 -0.78 15.34 -7.28
CA LYS A 91 -1.16 16.69 -6.90
C LYS A 91 -1.42 17.46 -8.19
N VAL A 92 -2.58 18.11 -8.28
CA VAL A 92 -2.96 18.91 -9.43
C VAL A 92 -3.06 20.35 -8.98
N ASP A 93 -2.03 21.13 -9.24
CA ASP A 93 -1.97 22.54 -8.88
C ASP A 93 -2.53 23.43 -9.99
N LEU A 94 -3.37 24.39 -9.60
CA LEU A 94 -3.84 25.47 -10.46
C LEU A 94 -3.21 26.76 -9.96
N ILE A 95 -2.26 27.31 -10.72
CA ILE A 95 -1.46 28.46 -10.30
C ILE A 95 -1.90 29.68 -11.12
N PRO A 96 -2.76 30.55 -10.56
CA PRO A 96 -3.27 31.72 -11.25
C PRO A 96 -2.25 32.88 -11.26
N SER A 97 -2.30 33.71 -12.29
CA SER A 97 -1.39 34.86 -12.47
C SER A 97 -1.99 35.98 -13.33
N GLY A 98 -1.43 37.19 -13.22
CA GLY A 98 -1.88 38.37 -13.97
C GLY A 98 -2.83 39.27 -13.17
N ASP A 99 -3.27 40.38 -13.76
CA ASP A 99 -4.04 41.40 -13.05
C ASP A 99 -5.40 40.90 -12.55
N LEU A 100 -5.99 39.92 -13.24
CA LEU A 100 -7.22 39.24 -12.81
C LEU A 100 -6.99 38.38 -11.55
N PHE A 101 -5.75 37.96 -11.28
CA PHE A 101 -5.37 37.09 -10.17
C PHE A 101 -4.23 37.70 -9.33
N PRO A 102 -4.51 38.76 -8.57
CA PRO A 102 -3.51 39.42 -7.75
C PRO A 102 -3.04 38.49 -6.62
N ALA A 103 -1.76 38.60 -6.26
CA ALA A 103 -1.12 37.75 -5.25
C ALA A 103 -1.72 37.84 -3.84
N ASN A 104 -2.54 38.87 -3.57
CA ASN A 104 -3.28 39.02 -2.32
C ASN A 104 -4.56 38.16 -2.28
N GLY A 105 -4.85 37.38 -3.33
CA GLY A 105 -6.01 36.49 -3.40
C GLY A 105 -7.34 37.20 -3.59
N SER A 106 -7.36 38.50 -3.93
CA SER A 106 -8.60 39.27 -4.04
C SER A 106 -9.33 39.08 -5.38
N SER A 107 -8.95 38.09 -6.19
CA SER A 107 -9.65 37.78 -7.43
C SER A 107 -11.09 37.33 -7.12
N PRO A 108 -12.10 37.83 -7.85
CA PRO A 108 -13.45 37.32 -7.74
C PRO A 108 -13.67 36.01 -8.49
N ILE A 109 -12.64 35.50 -9.20
CA ILE A 109 -12.75 34.25 -9.96
C ILE A 109 -12.49 33.06 -9.04
N GLU A 110 -13.44 32.13 -9.01
CA GLU A 110 -13.31 30.84 -8.34
C GLU A 110 -12.97 29.75 -9.35
N LEU A 111 -11.99 28.90 -9.01
CA LEU A 111 -11.60 27.75 -9.80
C LEU A 111 -12.01 26.47 -9.08
N ASN A 112 -12.71 25.59 -9.78
CA ASN A 112 -13.15 24.30 -9.25
C ASN A 112 -12.56 23.16 -10.09
N LEU A 113 -11.72 22.34 -9.47
CA LEU A 113 -11.19 21.12 -10.08
C LEU A 113 -12.11 19.95 -9.75
N GLN A 114 -12.47 19.19 -10.77
CA GLN A 114 -13.27 17.99 -10.62
C GLN A 114 -12.57 16.79 -11.23
N ARG A 115 -12.69 15.65 -10.55
CA ARG A 115 -12.21 14.33 -10.99
C ARG A 115 -13.40 13.42 -11.22
N LYS A 116 -13.29 12.52 -12.19
CA LYS A 116 -14.30 11.49 -12.44
C LYS A 116 -13.97 10.23 -11.65
N VAL A 117 -14.85 9.85 -10.73
CA VAL A 117 -14.74 8.64 -9.90
C VAL A 117 -16.03 7.82 -10.09
N ASP A 118 -15.91 6.54 -10.44
CA ASP A 118 -17.05 5.64 -10.68
C ASP A 118 -18.13 6.21 -11.62
N GLY A 119 -17.68 6.95 -12.66
CA GLY A 119 -18.55 7.58 -13.65
C GLY A 119 -19.23 8.88 -13.18
N LYS A 120 -19.00 9.34 -11.95
CA LYS A 120 -19.52 10.59 -11.40
C LYS A 120 -18.41 11.64 -11.29
N TRP A 121 -18.77 12.90 -11.46
CA TRP A 121 -17.84 14.02 -11.27
C TRP A 121 -17.89 14.51 -9.84
N GLU A 122 -16.73 14.54 -9.18
CA GLU A 122 -16.57 14.95 -7.79
C GLU A 122 -15.59 16.13 -7.72
N ALA A 123 -15.94 17.13 -6.91
CA ALA A 123 -15.03 18.26 -6.66
C ALA A 123 -13.88 17.79 -5.77
N ILE A 124 -12.65 18.14 -6.15
CA ILE A 124 -11.45 17.79 -5.40
C ILE A 124 -10.68 19.05 -5.04
N ASN A 125 -10.03 19.03 -3.88
CA ASN A 125 -9.15 20.12 -3.48
C ASN A 125 -7.83 20.00 -4.27
N HIS A 126 -7.56 20.98 -5.13
CA HIS A 126 -6.34 21.05 -5.93
C HIS A 126 -5.06 21.22 -5.07
N GLU A 127 -5.19 21.62 -3.80
CA GLU A 127 -4.05 21.73 -2.88
C GLU A 127 -3.68 20.39 -2.21
N SER A 128 -4.55 19.38 -2.29
CA SER A 128 -4.33 18.06 -1.69
C SER A 128 -3.73 17.05 -2.66
N THR A 129 -3.01 16.07 -2.12
CA THR A 129 -2.62 14.87 -2.89
C THR A 129 -3.74 13.84 -2.87
N PHE A 130 -3.79 13.01 -3.90
CA PHE A 130 -4.73 11.89 -3.97
C PHE A 130 -4.12 10.71 -4.71
N ARG A 131 -4.49 9.50 -4.31
CA ARG A 131 -4.12 8.28 -5.03
C ARG A 131 -5.01 8.08 -6.27
N PRO A 132 -4.44 7.63 -7.40
CA PRO A 132 -5.20 7.26 -8.58
C PRO A 132 -6.08 6.05 -8.26
N ALA A 133 -7.32 6.07 -8.75
CA ALA A 133 -8.30 4.99 -8.61
C ALA A 133 -8.30 4.08 -9.83
N SER A 134 -7.78 4.57 -10.97
CA SER A 134 -7.65 3.83 -12.22
C SER A 134 -6.40 4.27 -12.99
N ASP A 135 -6.02 3.48 -13.99
CA ASP A 135 -4.87 3.79 -14.84
C ASP A 135 -5.08 5.06 -15.67
N ASN A 136 -6.32 5.39 -16.02
CA ASN A 136 -6.68 6.62 -16.70
C ASN A 136 -7.72 7.37 -15.88
N GLU A 137 -7.50 8.65 -15.68
CA GLU A 137 -8.34 9.48 -14.81
C GLU A 137 -8.73 10.78 -15.52
N ASP A 138 -10.04 11.03 -15.62
CA ASP A 138 -10.57 12.21 -16.28
C ASP A 138 -10.71 13.38 -15.28
N PHE A 139 -10.27 14.56 -15.69
CA PHE A 139 -10.34 15.80 -14.92
C PHE A 139 -10.93 16.93 -15.74
N ARG A 140 -11.60 17.85 -15.05
CA ARG A 140 -12.12 19.09 -15.65
C ARG A 140 -12.01 20.26 -14.68
N ILE A 141 -11.79 21.44 -15.23
CA ILE A 141 -11.67 22.69 -14.48
C ILE A 141 -12.86 23.57 -14.85
N PHE A 142 -13.55 24.09 -13.84
CA PHE A 142 -14.55 25.14 -13.99
C PHE A 142 -14.01 26.46 -13.47
N ALA A 143 -14.45 27.54 -14.12
CA ALA A 143 -14.29 28.90 -13.63
C ALA A 143 -15.67 29.54 -13.42
N SER A 144 -15.82 30.24 -12.31
CA SER A 144 -17.00 31.05 -12.00
C SER A 144 -16.60 32.43 -11.50
N TRP A 145 -17.46 33.42 -11.72
CA TRP A 145 -17.32 34.76 -11.16
C TRP A 145 -18.58 35.07 -10.35
N PRO A 146 -18.66 34.70 -9.06
CA PRO A 146 -19.76 35.11 -8.19
C PRO A 146 -19.81 36.63 -8.03
N HIS A 147 -21.03 37.19 -7.89
CA HIS A 147 -21.17 38.62 -7.64
C HIS A 147 -20.48 39.05 -6.34
N GLY A 148 -19.72 40.14 -6.42
CA GLY A 148 -18.94 40.68 -5.30
C GLY A 148 -18.91 42.20 -5.27
N SER A 149 -18.56 42.77 -4.12
CA SER A 149 -18.42 44.22 -3.96
C SER A 149 -17.25 44.81 -4.75
N ASN A 150 -16.30 43.98 -5.18
CA ASN A 150 -15.10 44.34 -5.94
C ASN A 150 -15.23 44.06 -7.45
N ASP A 151 -16.38 43.63 -7.96
CA ASP A 151 -16.57 43.25 -9.38
C ASP A 151 -16.04 44.31 -10.36
N ILE A 152 -16.33 45.58 -10.08
CA ILE A 152 -15.93 46.72 -10.93
C ILE A 152 -14.40 46.89 -11.00
N GLU A 153 -13.68 46.50 -9.95
CA GLU A 153 -12.21 46.63 -9.87
C GLU A 153 -11.49 45.62 -10.78
N PHE A 154 -12.21 44.59 -11.26
CA PHE A 154 -11.66 43.53 -12.11
C PHE A 154 -12.15 43.62 -13.56
N GLN A 155 -12.93 44.64 -13.90
CA GLN A 155 -13.41 44.86 -15.26
C GLN A 155 -12.24 45.02 -16.24
N GLY A 156 -12.22 44.19 -17.30
CA GLY A 156 -11.22 44.27 -18.37
C GLY A 156 -9.82 43.75 -17.99
N LYS A 157 -9.63 43.30 -16.74
CA LYS A 157 -8.38 42.64 -16.33
C LYS A 157 -8.28 41.27 -16.98
N THR A 158 -7.04 40.83 -17.20
CA THR A 158 -6.73 39.54 -17.80
C THR A 158 -5.85 38.74 -16.86
N GLY A 159 -5.86 37.42 -17.02
CA GLY A 159 -5.06 36.52 -16.22
C GLY A 159 -4.87 35.18 -16.91
N ASN A 160 -3.90 34.42 -16.42
CA ASN A 160 -3.52 33.11 -16.92
C ASN A 160 -3.51 32.11 -15.78
N ILE A 161 -3.75 30.83 -16.08
CA ILE A 161 -3.63 29.74 -15.12
C ILE A 161 -2.61 28.75 -15.65
N LYS A 162 -1.61 28.42 -14.83
CA LYS A 162 -0.74 27.28 -15.07
C LYS A 162 -1.35 26.05 -14.41
N LEU A 163 -1.55 25.00 -15.20
CA LEU A 163 -1.88 23.66 -14.70
C LEU A 163 -0.58 22.90 -14.47
N GLU A 164 -0.36 22.41 -13.26
CA GLU A 164 0.81 21.58 -12.92
C GLU A 164 0.33 20.27 -12.30
N VAL A 165 0.74 19.15 -12.88
CA VAL A 165 0.46 17.82 -12.35
C VAL A 165 1.76 17.25 -11.82
N VAL A 166 1.86 17.14 -10.50
CA VAL A 166 3.00 16.52 -9.83
C VAL A 166 2.58 15.13 -9.41
N ALA A 167 3.30 14.13 -9.87
CA ALA A 167 3.05 12.76 -9.51
C ALA A 167 4.28 12.20 -8.77
N THR A 168 4.04 11.71 -7.55
CA THR A 168 5.09 11.29 -6.60
C THR A 168 4.91 9.81 -6.32
N GLN A 169 5.99 9.02 -6.40
CA GLN A 169 5.96 7.63 -5.95
C GLN A 169 5.78 7.60 -4.44
N VAL A 170 4.88 6.73 -3.97
CA VAL A 170 4.64 6.48 -2.55
C VAL A 170 4.78 4.98 -2.29
N ASP A 171 4.99 4.62 -1.02
CA ASP A 171 4.96 3.22 -0.63
C ASP A 171 3.53 2.64 -0.79
N GLU A 172 3.46 1.33 -1.01
CA GLU A 172 2.19 0.61 -0.88
C GLU A 172 1.68 0.85 0.54
N GLU A 173 0.40 1.23 0.68
CA GLU A 173 -0.22 1.24 1.99
C GLU A 173 -0.22 -0.20 2.50
N GLU A 174 0.69 -0.51 3.43
CA GLU A 174 0.49 -1.65 4.32
C GLU A 174 -0.75 -1.31 5.15
N GLU A 175 -1.86 -2.02 4.91
CA GLU A 175 -2.99 -1.96 5.83
C GLU A 175 -2.44 -2.20 7.25
N GLY A 176 -2.62 -1.27 8.18
CA GLY A 176 -2.24 -1.52 9.56
C GLY A 176 -3.23 -2.52 10.20
N PRO A 177 -2.82 -3.31 11.20
CA PRO A 177 -3.77 -4.14 11.95
C PRO A 177 -4.91 -3.28 12.56
N PRO A 178 -6.14 -3.81 12.68
CA PRO A 178 -6.52 -5.20 12.44
C PRO A 178 -6.70 -5.54 10.96
N TYR A 179 -6.18 -6.70 10.54
CA TYR A 179 -6.39 -7.22 9.19
C TYR A 179 -7.64 -8.09 9.13
N PHE A 180 -8.29 -8.09 7.97
CA PHE A 180 -9.48 -8.91 7.73
C PHE A 180 -9.26 -9.85 6.55
N THR A 181 -9.98 -10.97 6.60
CA THR A 181 -10.06 -11.95 5.51
C THR A 181 -11.19 -11.60 4.54
N GLY A 182 -10.97 -11.87 3.26
CA GLY A 182 -12.03 -12.07 2.27
C GLY A 182 -12.73 -13.41 2.52
N GLU A 183 -12.83 -14.28 1.52
CA GLU A 183 -13.35 -15.63 1.71
C GLU A 183 -12.39 -16.52 2.51
N VAL A 184 -12.91 -17.27 3.48
CA VAL A 184 -12.23 -18.38 4.14
C VAL A 184 -13.02 -19.66 3.87
N VAL A 185 -12.39 -20.64 3.24
CA VAL A 185 -13.00 -21.93 2.90
C VAL A 185 -12.28 -23.05 3.59
N PHE A 186 -13.00 -23.93 4.27
CA PHE A 186 -12.45 -25.06 4.99
C PHE A 186 -13.22 -26.33 4.69
N LYS A 187 -12.49 -27.39 4.33
CA LYS A 187 -13.02 -28.73 4.12
C LYS A 187 -12.14 -29.74 4.84
N ALA A 188 -12.66 -30.31 5.93
CA ALA A 188 -11.91 -31.13 6.88
C ALA A 188 -11.70 -32.59 6.45
N THR A 189 -12.56 -33.14 5.59
CA THR A 189 -12.43 -34.50 5.06
C THR A 189 -12.85 -34.58 3.58
N PRO A 190 -12.40 -35.59 2.82
CA PRO A 190 -12.71 -35.72 1.38
C PRO A 190 -14.22 -35.71 1.06
N ASN A 191 -15.01 -36.38 1.91
CA ASN A 191 -16.47 -36.53 1.77
C ASN A 191 -17.26 -35.60 2.69
N GLY A 192 -16.58 -34.72 3.44
CA GLY A 192 -17.21 -33.78 4.35
C GLY A 192 -17.75 -32.55 3.64
N SER A 193 -18.58 -31.78 4.35
CA SER A 193 -19.06 -30.49 3.88
C SER A 193 -17.92 -29.48 3.75
N THR A 194 -17.98 -28.68 2.68
CA THR A 194 -17.21 -27.44 2.57
C THR A 194 -17.90 -26.36 3.39
N ARG A 195 -17.14 -25.66 4.22
CA ARG A 195 -17.64 -24.54 5.02
C ARG A 195 -16.95 -23.27 4.57
N THR A 196 -17.72 -22.19 4.46
CA THR A 196 -17.22 -20.89 4.03
C THR A 196 -17.63 -19.83 5.05
N THR A 197 -16.74 -18.90 5.32
CA THR A 197 -17.02 -17.65 6.04
C THR A 197 -16.25 -16.51 5.37
N ASN A 198 -16.47 -15.28 5.81
CA ASN A 198 -15.72 -14.13 5.36
C ASN A 198 -15.62 -13.06 6.46
N ASN A 199 -14.84 -12.02 6.17
CA ASN A 199 -14.67 -10.83 7.00
C ASN A 199 -14.29 -11.19 8.45
N LYS A 200 -13.33 -12.11 8.60
CA LYS A 200 -12.78 -12.52 9.88
C LYS A 200 -11.46 -11.84 10.14
N GLU A 201 -11.28 -11.37 11.37
CA GLU A 201 -10.01 -10.78 11.80
C GLU A 201 -8.92 -11.85 11.70
N VAL A 202 -7.80 -11.47 11.09
CA VAL A 202 -6.62 -12.30 10.96
C VAL A 202 -5.41 -11.59 11.54
N ASN A 203 -4.69 -12.27 12.40
CA ASN A 203 -3.43 -11.82 12.95
C ASN A 203 -2.32 -12.74 12.45
N PHE A 204 -1.23 -12.18 11.94
CA PHE A 204 -0.10 -12.95 11.45
C PHE A 204 1.22 -12.33 11.89
N TYR A 205 2.15 -13.18 12.30
CA TYR A 205 3.42 -12.75 12.89
C TYR A 205 4.44 -13.89 12.88
N THR A 206 5.71 -13.55 13.05
CA THR A 206 6.78 -14.52 13.27
C THR A 206 6.99 -14.66 14.78
N ASN A 207 6.88 -15.88 15.31
CA ASN A 207 7.06 -16.11 16.74
C ASN A 207 8.55 -16.04 17.17
N SER A 208 8.81 -16.13 18.48
CA SER A 208 10.17 -16.07 19.05
C SER A 208 11.14 -17.14 18.54
N ASN A 209 10.62 -18.22 17.95
CA ASN A 209 11.40 -19.29 17.35
C ASN A 209 11.62 -19.08 15.84
N GLY A 210 11.22 -17.93 15.29
CA GLY A 210 11.36 -17.62 13.87
C GLY A 210 10.32 -18.29 12.97
N ASN A 211 9.25 -18.88 13.52
CA ASN A 211 8.24 -19.56 12.69
C ASN A 211 7.03 -18.65 12.43
N LYS A 212 6.48 -18.74 11.22
CA LYS A 212 5.22 -18.09 10.84
C LYS A 212 4.04 -18.58 11.68
N VAL A 213 3.22 -17.65 12.15
CA VAL A 213 1.96 -17.92 12.85
C VAL A 213 0.86 -17.08 12.21
N ILE A 214 -0.29 -17.72 11.94
CA ILE A 214 -1.51 -17.09 11.45
C ILE A 214 -2.64 -17.48 12.40
N GLU A 215 -3.40 -16.53 12.90
CA GLU A 215 -4.53 -16.70 13.80
C GLU A 215 -5.76 -16.04 13.19
N VAL A 216 -6.84 -16.80 13.02
CA VAL A 216 -8.10 -16.26 12.50
C VAL A 216 -9.17 -16.36 13.59
N SER A 217 -9.69 -15.20 13.97
CA SER A 217 -10.71 -15.03 14.99
C SER A 217 -12.10 -14.95 14.36
N MET A 218 -12.99 -15.84 14.78
CA MET A 218 -14.36 -15.89 14.25
C MET A 218 -15.26 -14.77 14.77
N GLY A 219 -14.93 -14.17 15.91
CA GLY A 219 -15.76 -13.17 16.59
C GLY A 219 -17.08 -13.73 17.12
N ASP A 220 -18.00 -12.83 17.45
CA ASP A 220 -19.34 -13.15 17.94
C ASP A 220 -20.26 -13.52 16.77
N GLY A 221 -20.14 -14.76 16.29
CA GLY A 221 -20.96 -15.32 15.20
C GLY A 221 -21.55 -16.67 15.55
N SER A 222 -22.70 -16.99 14.95
CA SER A 222 -23.43 -18.26 15.14
C SER A 222 -23.66 -19.03 13.84
N GLY A 223 -22.89 -18.72 12.78
CA GLY A 223 -22.94 -19.43 11.49
C GLY A 223 -22.36 -20.84 11.57
N ASP A 224 -22.49 -21.60 10.47
CA ASP A 224 -22.00 -22.99 10.43
C ASP A 224 -20.48 -23.06 10.61
N PHE A 225 -19.72 -22.13 10.03
CA PHE A 225 -18.27 -22.08 10.18
C PHE A 225 -17.88 -21.82 11.64
N GLU A 226 -18.50 -20.83 12.29
CA GLU A 226 -18.23 -20.46 13.69
C GLU A 226 -18.62 -21.58 14.66
N ASN A 227 -19.67 -22.35 14.34
CA ASN A 227 -20.15 -23.46 15.16
C ASN A 227 -19.39 -24.77 14.96
N LYS A 228 -18.86 -25.03 13.75
CA LYS A 228 -18.24 -26.32 13.40
C LYS A 228 -16.72 -26.27 13.30
N VAL A 229 -16.15 -25.13 12.92
CA VAL A 229 -14.69 -24.93 12.80
C VAL A 229 -14.18 -24.07 13.96
N GLY A 230 -14.82 -22.92 14.19
CA GLY A 230 -14.40 -21.96 15.21
C GLY A 230 -13.08 -21.26 14.85
N ASN A 231 -12.48 -20.59 15.85
CA ASN A 231 -11.16 -19.96 15.69
C ASN A 231 -10.13 -20.98 15.26
N PHE A 232 -9.14 -20.57 14.49
CA PHE A 232 -8.07 -21.47 14.09
C PHE A 232 -6.72 -20.78 13.99
N THR A 233 -5.67 -21.58 14.13
CA THR A 233 -4.28 -21.17 14.07
C THR A 233 -3.54 -22.04 13.06
N ILE A 234 -2.66 -21.42 12.29
CA ILE A 234 -1.69 -22.08 11.43
C ILE A 234 -0.31 -21.73 11.96
N THR A 235 0.48 -22.75 12.28
CA THR A 235 1.84 -22.55 12.79
C THR A 235 2.83 -23.31 11.93
N GLU A 236 3.81 -22.59 11.41
CA GLU A 236 4.98 -23.18 10.79
C GLU A 236 5.87 -23.86 11.84
N SER A 237 6.52 -24.93 11.43
CA SER A 237 7.54 -25.60 12.23
C SER A 237 8.55 -26.26 11.31
N ILE A 238 9.83 -26.13 11.64
CA ILE A 238 10.91 -26.81 10.93
C ILE A 238 11.27 -28.09 11.69
N SER A 239 11.21 -29.24 11.03
CA SER A 239 11.59 -30.52 11.62
C SER A 239 12.27 -31.40 10.60
N GLY A 240 13.48 -31.89 10.91
CA GLY A 240 14.23 -32.74 9.99
C GLY A 240 14.71 -32.04 8.71
N GLY A 241 14.81 -30.71 8.70
CA GLY A 241 15.16 -29.92 7.51
C GLY A 241 13.99 -29.65 6.57
N GLU A 242 12.77 -30.04 6.96
CA GLU A 242 11.54 -29.83 6.19
C GLU A 242 10.62 -28.85 6.92
N THR A 243 9.98 -27.97 6.15
CA THR A 243 9.00 -26.99 6.65
C THR A 243 7.61 -27.64 6.71
N TRP A 244 6.98 -27.56 7.87
CA TRP A 244 5.65 -28.10 8.14
C TRP A 244 4.71 -27.01 8.62
N TYR A 245 3.49 -26.99 8.08
CA TYR A 245 2.39 -26.18 8.55
C TYR A 245 1.41 -27.02 9.36
N ARG A 246 1.08 -26.54 10.56
CA ARG A 246 0.13 -27.15 11.48
C ARG A 246 -1.13 -26.32 11.56
N VAL A 247 -2.26 -26.85 11.08
CA VAL A 247 -3.57 -26.20 11.21
C VAL A 247 -4.31 -26.81 12.39
N VAL A 248 -4.74 -25.95 13.32
CA VAL A 248 -5.51 -26.30 14.51
C VAL A 248 -6.72 -25.39 14.60
N THR A 249 -7.89 -25.97 14.70
CA THR A 249 -9.18 -25.30 14.83
C THR A 249 -9.77 -25.60 16.21
N ALA A 250 -10.62 -24.71 16.69
CA ALA A 250 -11.21 -24.82 18.02
C ALA A 250 -12.29 -25.92 18.11
N LYS A 251 -12.99 -26.23 17.00
CA LYS A 251 -14.19 -27.07 17.03
C LYS A 251 -14.19 -28.23 16.02
N GLU A 252 -13.37 -28.21 14.96
CA GLU A 252 -13.37 -29.32 13.99
C GLU A 252 -12.60 -30.53 14.56
N TYR A 253 -13.22 -31.71 14.47
CA TYR A 253 -12.68 -32.94 15.02
C TYR A 253 -11.37 -33.36 14.33
N TYR A 254 -11.30 -33.23 13.01
CA TYR A 254 -10.16 -33.68 12.19
C TYR A 254 -8.99 -32.69 12.14
N ALA A 255 -9.14 -31.53 12.77
CA ALA A 255 -8.14 -30.47 12.78
C ALA A 255 -8.18 -29.76 14.14
N ASN A 256 -8.04 -30.49 15.25
CA ASN A 256 -7.93 -29.91 16.60
C ASN A 256 -6.55 -30.17 17.21
N ASP A 257 -6.36 -29.76 18.45
CA ASP A 257 -5.13 -29.93 19.24
C ASP A 257 -4.67 -31.39 19.35
N LYS A 258 -5.62 -32.35 19.36
CA LYS A 258 -5.34 -33.80 19.42
C LYS A 258 -5.14 -34.42 18.04
N GLN A 259 -5.77 -33.87 17.01
CA GLN A 259 -5.73 -34.34 15.63
C GLN A 259 -5.25 -33.21 14.72
N VAL A 260 -4.02 -32.77 14.95
CA VAL A 260 -3.44 -31.62 14.24
C VAL A 260 -3.30 -31.92 12.75
N TRP A 261 -3.79 -31.00 11.93
CA TRP A 261 -3.62 -31.09 10.50
C TRP A 261 -2.19 -30.69 10.13
N ARG A 262 -1.42 -31.62 9.56
CA ARG A 262 -0.02 -31.37 9.17
C ARG A 262 0.18 -31.52 7.67
N LEU A 263 0.75 -30.51 7.05
CA LEU A 263 1.14 -30.52 5.64
C LEU A 263 2.52 -29.89 5.47
N THR A 264 3.23 -30.35 4.46
CA THR A 264 4.55 -29.87 4.04
C THR A 264 4.41 -28.64 3.15
N GLU A 265 5.47 -27.85 3.02
CA GLU A 265 5.47 -26.60 2.25
C GLU A 265 5.08 -26.76 0.78
N ASP A 266 5.41 -27.89 0.13
CA ASP A 266 4.99 -28.21 -1.25
C ASP A 266 3.46 -28.30 -1.43
N ARG A 267 2.72 -28.30 -0.32
CA ARG A 267 1.25 -28.33 -0.31
C ARG A 267 0.61 -27.01 0.09
N VAL A 268 1.41 -25.95 0.22
CA VAL A 268 0.92 -24.58 0.31
C VAL A 268 1.00 -23.95 -1.08
N ASP A 269 -0.14 -23.50 -1.58
CA ASP A 269 -0.26 -22.87 -2.89
C ASP A 269 -0.54 -21.37 -2.71
N THR A 270 0.37 -20.56 -3.25
CA THR A 270 0.32 -19.08 -3.31
C THR A 270 0.34 -18.55 -4.75
N SER A 271 -0.02 -19.39 -5.72
CA SER A 271 -0.02 -19.03 -7.15
C SER A 271 -1.07 -17.98 -7.53
N GLN A 272 -2.13 -17.85 -6.72
CA GLN A 272 -3.13 -16.80 -6.85
C GLN A 272 -2.81 -15.64 -5.90
N GLN A 273 -2.61 -14.45 -6.45
CA GLN A 273 -2.35 -13.24 -5.67
C GLN A 273 -3.48 -12.98 -4.66
N GLY A 274 -3.11 -12.71 -3.41
CA GLY A 274 -4.04 -12.44 -2.32
C GLY A 274 -4.69 -13.68 -1.70
N VAL A 275 -4.28 -14.90 -2.10
CA VAL A 275 -4.86 -16.15 -1.59
C VAL A 275 -3.77 -17.11 -1.14
N ILE A 276 -3.96 -17.70 0.04
CA ILE A 276 -3.13 -18.80 0.53
C ILE A 276 -3.99 -20.05 0.66
N HIS A 277 -3.54 -21.12 0.01
CA HIS A 277 -4.27 -22.39 -0.03
C HIS A 277 -3.42 -23.51 0.58
N PHE A 278 -3.86 -24.00 1.74
CA PHE A 278 -3.26 -25.10 2.47
C PHE A 278 -3.94 -26.43 2.10
N ASN A 279 -3.28 -27.25 1.30
CA ASN A 279 -3.84 -28.50 0.77
C ASN A 279 -3.34 -29.71 1.58
N LYS A 280 -4.22 -30.41 2.29
CA LYS A 280 -3.80 -31.68 2.93
C LYS A 280 -3.79 -32.85 1.94
N GLY A 281 -4.47 -32.75 0.82
CA GLY A 281 -4.67 -33.82 -0.15
C GLY A 281 -6.07 -34.43 -0.08
N ASN A 282 -6.39 -35.25 -1.09
CA ASN A 282 -7.70 -35.91 -1.24
C ASN A 282 -8.89 -34.94 -1.13
N ASN A 283 -8.81 -33.76 -1.74
CA ASN A 283 -9.85 -32.73 -1.69
C ASN A 283 -10.16 -32.22 -0.27
N THR A 284 -9.13 -32.11 0.56
CA THR A 284 -9.19 -31.62 1.94
C THR A 284 -8.27 -30.40 2.04
N TYR A 285 -8.82 -29.22 2.32
CA TYR A 285 -8.08 -27.96 2.22
C TYR A 285 -8.60 -26.83 3.14
N LEU A 286 -7.75 -25.84 3.36
CA LEU A 286 -8.07 -24.53 3.92
C LEU A 286 -7.59 -23.45 2.95
N LYS A 287 -8.48 -22.57 2.52
CA LYS A 287 -8.20 -21.41 1.66
C LYS A 287 -8.50 -20.15 2.45
N ILE A 288 -7.60 -19.19 2.43
CA ILE A 288 -7.76 -17.87 3.06
C ILE A 288 -7.47 -16.81 2.01
N GLU A 289 -8.43 -15.94 1.74
CA GLU A 289 -8.22 -14.73 0.96
C GLU A 289 -7.88 -13.58 1.90
N SER A 290 -6.71 -12.97 1.71
CA SER A 290 -6.28 -11.74 2.39
C SER A 290 -4.98 -11.26 1.74
N SER A 291 -5.01 -10.09 1.11
CA SER A 291 -3.83 -9.50 0.45
C SER A 291 -2.70 -9.22 1.45
N ALA A 292 -3.03 -8.69 2.62
CA ALA A 292 -2.06 -8.40 3.66
C ALA A 292 -1.36 -9.67 4.17
N LEU A 293 -2.15 -10.71 4.49
CA LEU A 293 -1.60 -12.00 4.89
C LEU A 293 -0.76 -12.62 3.77
N TYR A 294 -1.24 -12.59 2.52
CA TYR A 294 -0.53 -13.11 1.36
C TYR A 294 0.84 -12.45 1.20
N ASN A 295 0.86 -11.11 1.17
CA ASN A 295 2.08 -10.33 1.01
C ASN A 295 3.07 -10.62 2.15
N TRP A 296 2.60 -10.68 3.39
CA TRP A 296 3.45 -11.06 4.53
C TRP A 296 4.01 -12.48 4.38
N PHE A 297 3.17 -13.44 3.99
CA PHE A 297 3.53 -14.86 3.96
C PHE A 297 4.56 -15.21 2.87
N VAL A 298 4.50 -14.56 1.71
CA VAL A 298 5.45 -14.80 0.60
C VAL A 298 6.77 -14.05 0.76
N ASN A 299 6.79 -12.97 1.55
CA ASN A 299 7.97 -12.14 1.76
C ASN A 299 8.78 -12.50 3.02
N ASN A 300 8.20 -13.30 3.92
CA ASN A 300 8.85 -13.84 5.12
C ASN A 300 9.02 -15.35 5.02
#